data_AF-S8CII3-F1
#
_entry.id   AF-S8CII3-F1
#
_cell.length_a   1.000
_cell.length_b   1.000
_cell.length_c   1.000
_cell.angle_alpha   90.00
_cell.angle_beta   90.00
_cell.angle_gamma   90.00
#
_symmetry.space_group_name_H-M   'P 1'
#
loop_
_entity.id
_entity.type
_entity.pdbx_description
1 polymer ?
#
loop_
_entity_poly.entity_id
_entity_poly.type
_entity_poly.pdbx_seq_one_letter_code
_entity_poly.pdbx_strand_id
1 'polypeptide(L)'
;PKTVIPFQRVRVEEVEFADERLQDNSYWAKDGAEIGYGAKAQEVLGQVKGRDFRHEKTKKKRGSYRGGQIDLQSHSIKFNYSDDE
;
A
#
# COMPACT_ATOMS: atom_id res chain seq x y z
N PRO A 1 27.02 17.78 22.18
CA PRO A 1 26.52 18.35 20.90
C PRO A 1 24.99 18.33 20.89
N LYS A 2 24.32 19.49 20.77
CA LYS A 2 22.86 19.52 20.67
C LYS A 2 22.45 18.97 19.31
N THR A 3 21.68 17.89 19.30
CA THR A 3 21.09 17.34 18.09
C THR A 3 20.02 18.31 17.58
N VAL A 4 20.30 18.99 16.48
CA VAL A 4 19.32 19.89 15.83
C VAL A 4 18.33 19.00 15.08
N ILE A 5 17.10 18.91 15.60
CA ILE A 5 16.01 18.21 14.92
C ILE A 5 15.40 19.20 13.91
N PRO A 6 15.38 18.89 12.60
CA PRO A 6 14.78 19.77 11.60
C PRO A 6 13.27 19.88 11.83
N PHE A 7 12.68 21.04 11.48
CA PHE A 7 11.23 21.23 11.58
C PHE A 7 10.48 20.20 10.72
N GLN A 8 9.49 19.54 11.34
CA GLN A 8 8.57 18.62 10.69
C GLN A 8 7.13 19.08 10.94
N ARG A 9 6.28 19.03 9.91
CA ARG A 9 4.85 19.41 10.03
C ARG A 9 4.04 18.40 10.84
N VAL A 10 4.43 17.13 10.76
CA VAL A 10 3.81 16.02 11.49
C VAL A 10 4.74 15.66 12.63
N ARG A 11 4.22 15.66 13.85
CA ARG A 11 4.94 15.19 15.03
C ARG A 11 4.67 13.71 15.18
N VAL A 12 5.65 12.87 14.85
CA VAL A 12 5.49 11.41 14.84
C VAL A 12 5.04 10.86 16.20
N GLU A 13 5.48 11.49 17.29
CA GLU A 13 5.14 11.12 18.67
C GLU A 13 3.66 11.39 19.04
N GLU A 14 2.99 12.28 18.33
CA GLU A 14 1.59 12.66 18.59
C GLU A 14 0.61 11.97 17.62
N VAL A 15 1.10 11.08 16.74
CA VAL A 15 0.23 10.38 15.79
C VAL A 15 -0.40 9.18 16.46
N GLU A 16 -1.71 9.25 16.66
CA GLU A 16 -2.54 8.13 17.08
C GLU A 16 -3.23 7.50 15.87
N PHE A 17 -3.16 6.18 15.75
CA PHE A 17 -3.85 5.43 14.71
C PHE A 17 -5.09 4.77 15.29
N ALA A 18 -6.21 4.86 14.57
CA ALA A 18 -7.45 4.20 14.98
C ALA A 18 -7.38 2.66 14.92
N ASP A 19 -6.49 2.11 14.08
CA ASP A 19 -6.24 0.67 13.92
C ASP A 19 -4.77 0.46 13.54
N GLU A 20 -4.14 -0.59 14.06
CA GLU A 20 -2.77 -0.99 13.72
C GLU A 20 -2.60 -1.27 12.21
N ARG A 21 -3.65 -1.76 11.55
CA ARG A 21 -3.64 -2.06 10.11
C ARG A 21 -3.47 -0.82 9.23
N LEU A 22 -3.72 0.37 9.76
CA LEU A 22 -3.60 1.64 9.03
C LEU A 22 -2.19 2.23 9.07
N GLN A 23 -1.27 1.61 9.80
CA GLN A 23 0.10 2.12 9.92
C GLN A 23 0.92 1.90 8.65
N ASP A 24 0.68 0.80 7.92
CA ASP A 24 1.43 0.45 6.70
C ASP A 24 0.57 0.59 5.44
N ASN A 25 1.03 1.44 4.53
CA ASN A 25 0.41 1.68 3.21
C ASN A 25 0.98 0.78 2.10
N SER A 26 1.86 -0.17 2.44
CA SER A 26 2.40 -1.11 1.48
C SER A 26 1.31 -2.04 0.93
N TYR A 27 1.50 -2.52 -0.30
CA TYR A 27 0.56 -3.49 -0.89
C TYR A 27 0.46 -4.77 -0.02
N TRP A 28 1.56 -5.18 0.60
CA TRP A 28 1.65 -6.42 1.36
C TRP A 28 0.99 -6.36 2.73
N ALA A 29 0.85 -5.17 3.32
CA ALA A 29 0.11 -4.99 4.57
C ALA A 29 -1.41 -5.14 4.41
N LYS A 30 -1.91 -5.10 3.17
CA LYS A 30 -3.32 -5.34 2.89
C LYS A 30 -3.66 -6.81 3.16
N ASP A 31 -4.83 -7.02 3.76
CA ASP A 31 -5.45 -8.34 3.84
C ASP A 31 -5.64 -8.97 2.45
N GLY A 32 -5.30 -10.26 2.34
CA GLY A 32 -5.35 -11.01 1.08
C GLY A 32 -4.28 -10.64 0.05
N ALA A 33 -3.21 -9.92 0.43
CA ALA A 33 -2.15 -9.51 -0.49
C ALA A 33 -1.24 -10.65 -1.00
N GLU A 34 -1.31 -11.82 -0.38
CA GLU A 34 -0.40 -12.95 -0.62
C GLU A 34 -0.57 -13.57 -2.01
N ILE A 35 -1.78 -13.53 -2.57
CA ILE A 35 -2.13 -14.22 -3.80
C ILE A 35 -2.96 -13.34 -4.75
N GLY A 36 -3.11 -13.81 -5.99
CA GLY A 36 -4.04 -13.25 -6.94
C GLY A 36 -3.46 -12.20 -7.90
N TYR A 37 -4.36 -11.42 -8.51
CA TYR A 37 -4.01 -10.51 -9.59
C TYR A 37 -3.19 -9.31 -9.13
N GLY A 38 -3.40 -8.80 -7.92
CA GLY A 38 -2.61 -7.69 -7.39
C GLY A 38 -1.21 -8.13 -6.95
N ALA A 39 -1.08 -9.29 -6.30
CA ALA A 39 0.18 -9.81 -5.78
C ALA A 39 1.23 -9.96 -6.88
N LYS A 40 0.84 -10.58 -8.01
CA LYS A 40 1.72 -10.70 -9.19
C LYS A 40 2.06 -9.36 -9.84
N ALA A 41 1.17 -8.38 -9.75
CA ALA A 41 1.47 -7.04 -10.26
C ALA A 41 2.51 -6.38 -9.36
N GLN A 42 2.38 -6.52 -8.05
CA GLN A 42 3.31 -5.97 -7.07
C GLN A 42 4.69 -6.60 -7.16
N GLU A 43 4.78 -7.92 -7.31
CA GLU A 43 6.05 -8.66 -7.47
C GLU A 43 6.88 -8.12 -8.66
N VAL A 44 6.21 -7.75 -9.75
CA VAL A 44 6.85 -7.26 -10.97
C VAL A 44 7.07 -5.75 -10.94
N LEU A 45 6.03 -4.97 -10.65
CA LEU A 45 6.06 -3.51 -10.77
C LEU A 45 6.65 -2.83 -9.54
N GLY A 46 6.64 -3.47 -8.37
CA GLY A 46 7.22 -2.94 -7.13
C GLY A 46 8.75 -2.82 -7.18
N GLN A 47 9.41 -3.54 -8.10
CA GLN A 47 10.87 -3.50 -8.28
C GLN A 47 11.35 -2.20 -8.94
N VAL A 48 10.47 -1.49 -9.63
CA VAL A 48 10.81 -0.31 -10.43
C VAL A 48 10.01 0.91 -9.97
N LYS A 49 10.59 2.10 -10.14
CA LYS A 49 9.95 3.37 -9.76
C LYS A 49 10.09 4.45 -10.83
N GLY A 50 9.25 5.47 -10.76
CA GLY A 50 9.33 6.65 -11.62
C GLY A 50 9.21 6.34 -13.12
N ARG A 51 10.25 6.66 -13.90
CA ARG A 51 10.25 6.46 -15.36
C ARG A 51 10.18 4.98 -15.73
N ASP A 52 10.94 4.13 -15.05
CA ASP A 52 11.02 2.71 -15.36
C ASP A 52 9.73 1.99 -15.01
N PHE A 53 9.04 2.42 -13.96
CA PHE A 53 7.69 1.95 -13.66
C PHE A 53 6.73 2.15 -14.83
N ARG A 54 6.75 3.32 -15.48
CA ARG A 54 5.89 3.59 -16.65
C ARG A 54 6.24 2.67 -17.83
N HIS A 55 7.53 2.44 -18.08
CA HIS A 55 7.98 1.54 -19.14
C HIS A 55 7.54 0.09 -18.87
N GLU A 56 7.83 -0.42 -17.66
CA GLU A 56 7.52 -1.78 -17.29
C GLU A 56 6.00 -2.01 -17.29
N LYS A 57 5.21 -1.08 -16.71
CA LYS A 57 3.74 -1.11 -16.78
C LYS A 57 3.25 -1.18 -18.23
N THR A 58 3.81 -0.38 -19.14
CA THR A 58 3.41 -0.36 -20.55
C THR A 58 3.75 -1.68 -21.25
N LYS A 59 4.94 -2.23 -21.00
CA LYS A 59 5.37 -3.53 -21.52
C LYS A 59 4.45 -4.66 -21.04
N LYS A 60 4.14 -4.67 -19.74
CA LYS A 60 3.24 -5.64 -19.11
C LYS A 60 1.81 -5.53 -19.66
N LYS A 61 1.28 -4.31 -19.80
CA LYS A 61 -0.02 -4.02 -20.44
C LYS A 61 -0.10 -4.55 -21.88
N ARG A 62 0.99 -4.47 -22.65
CA ARG A 62 1.02 -4.90 -24.06
C ARG A 62 0.96 -6.42 -24.26
N GLY A 63 1.06 -7.22 -23.20
CA GLY A 63 0.74 -8.65 -23.27
C GLY A 63 1.62 -9.57 -22.44
N SER A 64 2.70 -9.09 -21.84
CA SER A 64 3.55 -9.94 -21.00
C SER A 64 2.98 -10.19 -19.59
N TYR A 65 1.89 -9.51 -19.22
CA TYR A 65 1.25 -9.72 -17.92
C TYR A 65 0.00 -10.57 -18.04
N ARG A 66 0.05 -11.74 -17.39
CA ARG A 66 -1.06 -12.71 -17.36
C ARG A 66 -1.87 -12.66 -16.06
N GLY A 67 -1.44 -11.88 -15.07
CA GLY A 67 -2.15 -11.76 -13.81
C GLY A 67 -2.22 -13.04 -12.98
N GLY A 68 -3.05 -12.98 -11.95
CA GLY A 68 -3.42 -14.07 -11.07
C GLY A 68 -4.93 -14.12 -10.88
N GLN A 69 -5.40 -14.98 -9.99
CA GLN A 69 -6.82 -15.10 -9.68
C GLN A 69 -7.39 -13.77 -9.15
N ILE A 70 -8.58 -13.40 -9.62
CA ILE A 70 -9.31 -12.26 -9.08
C ILE A 70 -10.16 -12.80 -7.93
N ASP A 71 -9.84 -12.34 -6.72
CA ASP A 71 -10.65 -12.61 -5.55
C ASP A 71 -11.83 -11.64 -5.48
N LEU A 72 -12.97 -12.12 -4.98
CA LEU A 72 -14.21 -11.36 -4.81
C LEU A 72 -14.47 -10.98 -3.34
N GLN A 73 -13.58 -11.35 -2.42
CA GLN A 73 -13.69 -10.98 -1.01
C GLN A 73 -13.49 -9.47 -0.80
N SER A 74 -14.12 -8.96 0.27
CA SER A 74 -13.97 -7.57 0.71
C SER A 74 -12.97 -7.50 1.86
N HIS A 75 -11.94 -6.68 1.69
CA HIS A 75 -10.89 -6.43 2.68
C HIS A 75 -10.96 -5.00 3.24
N SER A 76 -12.16 -4.43 3.32
CA SER A 76 -12.37 -3.09 3.85
C SER A 76 -12.38 -3.08 5.38
N ILE A 77 -11.85 -2.00 5.96
CA ILE A 77 -11.92 -1.74 7.40
C ILE A 77 -13.13 -0.83 7.64
N LYS A 78 -14.03 -1.24 8.54
CA LYS A 78 -15.17 -0.41 8.96
C LYS A 78 -14.73 0.46 10.13
N PHE A 79 -15.00 1.77 10.02
CA PHE A 79 -14.80 2.70 11.11
C PHE A 79 -16.07 2.76 11.97
N ASN A 80 -15.90 2.90 13.28
CA ASN A 80 -17.00 3.25 14.16
C ASN A 80 -17.39 4.71 13.88
N TYR A 81 -18.69 5.00 13.86
CA TYR A 81 -19.18 6.37 13.71
C TYR A 81 -19.13 7.06 15.07
N SER A 82 -18.91 8.38 15.06
CA SER A 82 -18.86 9.19 16.29
C SER A 82 -20.20 9.27 17.04
N ASP A 83 -21.28 8.73 16.47
CA ASP A 83 -22.63 8.67 17.08
C ASP A 83 -22.88 7.34 17.81
N ASP A 84 -21.97 6.37 17.67
CA ASP A 84 -22.02 5.06 18.34
C ASP A 84 -21.15 5.02 19.63
N GLU A 85 -20.60 6.16 20.07
CA GLU A 85 -19.88 6.38 21.35
C GLU A 85 -20.61 7.36 22.28
#